data_AF-A0A3R7CXP0-F1
#
_entry.id   AF-A0A3R7CXP0-F1
#
_cell.length_a   1.000
_cell.length_b   1.000
_cell.length_c   1.000
_cell.angle_alpha   90.00
_cell.angle_beta   90.00
_cell.angle_gamma   90.00
#
_symmetry.space_group_name_H-M   'P 1'
#
loop_
_entity.id
_entity.type
_entity.pdbx_description
1 polymer ?
#
loop_
_entity_poly.entity_id
_entity_poly.type
_entity_poly.pdbx_seq_one_letter_code
_entity_poly.pdbx_strand_id
1 'polypeptide(L)'
;MVLATKIEEFPVRLPEITTPLHELTTKIPEDKETMYDFTEKDMIECEFYLIEATQYDLVIHHPFSTLVKVFEEIEEACPMHEHSFKTAWDLCLFAYRTHIILLRPPFLVAIAVVFLVVKDACYDTADFLDKVNIKADTILQVVGELQAAFVEFQTLTRMQPQALAKLDDIVPDPTKD
;
A
#
# COMPACT_ATOMS: atom_id res chain seq x y z
N MET A 1 9.76 8.93 -1.32
CA MET A 1 10.85 8.16 -0.68
C MET A 1 11.79 9.06 0.12
N VAL A 2 12.44 10.07 -0.49
CA VAL A 2 13.38 11.00 0.19
C VAL A 2 12.83 11.59 1.50
N LEU A 3 11.61 12.13 1.47
CA LEU A 3 11.00 12.76 2.64
C LEU A 3 10.72 11.75 3.75
N ALA A 4 10.11 10.60 3.40
CA ALA A 4 9.77 9.54 4.35
C ALA A 4 11.00 8.98 5.08
N THR A 5 12.14 8.79 4.40
CA THR A 5 13.36 8.26 5.03
C THR A 5 13.93 9.20 6.08
N LYS A 6 13.83 10.53 5.87
CA LYS A 6 14.22 11.53 6.88
C LYS A 6 13.28 11.52 8.10
N ILE A 7 11.97 11.38 7.87
CA ILE A 7 10.96 11.35 8.94
C ILE A 7 11.08 10.10 9.79
N GLU A 8 11.32 8.95 9.17
CA GLU A 8 11.48 7.64 9.83
C GLU A 8 12.89 7.43 10.43
N GLU A 9 13.65 8.53 10.63
CA GLU A 9 15.00 8.52 11.21
C GLU A 9 16.03 7.63 10.50
N PHE A 10 15.81 7.33 9.22
CA PHE A 10 16.72 6.56 8.38
C PHE A 10 17.12 7.36 7.13
N PRO A 11 17.79 8.52 7.27
CA PRO A 11 18.03 9.42 6.15
C PRO A 11 18.93 8.77 5.09
N VAL A 12 18.47 8.81 3.84
CA VAL A 12 19.19 8.33 2.66
C VAL A 12 19.71 9.52 1.86
N ARG A 13 20.92 9.44 1.32
CA ARG A 13 21.51 10.53 0.54
C ARG A 13 20.81 10.66 -0.81
N LEU A 14 20.65 11.89 -1.31
CA LEU A 14 20.00 12.14 -2.61
C LEU A 14 20.63 11.33 -3.78
N PRO A 15 21.97 11.25 -3.93
CA PRO A 15 22.60 10.42 -4.97
C PRO A 15 22.22 8.93 -4.95
N GLU A 16 21.94 8.39 -3.75
CA GLU A 16 21.55 6.98 -3.58
C GLU A 16 20.12 6.72 -4.07
N ILE A 17 19.35 7.78 -4.33
CA ILE A 17 17.98 7.73 -4.84
C ILE A 17 17.91 8.16 -6.30
N THR A 18 18.61 9.25 -6.67
CA THR A 18 18.64 9.76 -8.05
C THR A 18 19.31 8.79 -9.00
N THR A 19 20.40 8.13 -8.59
CA THR A 19 21.13 7.19 -9.47
C THR A 19 20.27 5.99 -9.87
N PRO A 20 19.65 5.24 -8.93
CA PRO A 20 18.75 4.14 -9.31
C PRO A 20 17.51 4.61 -10.07
N LEU A 21 16.97 5.78 -9.74
CA LEU A 21 15.83 6.35 -10.47
C LEU A 21 16.20 6.62 -11.93
N HIS A 22 17.37 7.21 -12.17
CA HIS A 22 17.89 7.44 -13.50
C HIS A 22 18.11 6.11 -14.24
N GLU A 23 18.73 5.11 -13.62
CA GLU A 23 18.93 3.78 -14.23
C GLU A 23 17.62 3.04 -14.55
N LEU A 24 16.58 3.20 -13.74
CA LEU A 24 15.27 2.58 -13.98
C LEU A 24 14.49 3.28 -15.10
N THR A 25 14.65 4.59 -15.23
CA THR A 25 13.93 5.41 -16.23
C THR A 25 14.63 5.47 -17.58
N THR A 26 15.95 5.28 -17.63
CA THR A 26 16.76 5.34 -18.87
C THR A 26 16.86 4.02 -19.63
N LYS A 27 16.31 2.92 -19.12
CA LYS A 27 16.32 1.60 -19.79
C LYS A 27 15.41 1.51 -21.03
N ILE A 28 14.68 2.56 -21.39
CA ILE A 28 13.93 2.69 -22.65
C ILE A 28 14.77 3.57 -23.59
N PRO A 29 15.59 3.00 -24.48
CA PRO A 29 16.66 3.74 -25.11
C PRO A 29 16.28 4.09 -26.55
N GLU A 30 15.38 5.04 -26.82
CA GLU A 30 15.27 5.58 -28.18
C GLU A 30 15.18 7.12 -28.28
N ASP A 31 14.82 7.88 -27.24
CA ASP A 31 14.83 9.35 -27.33
C ASP A 31 15.45 10.05 -26.13
N LYS A 32 16.61 10.69 -26.34
CA LYS A 32 17.25 11.61 -25.38
C LYS A 32 16.38 12.83 -25.05
N GLU A 33 15.38 13.16 -25.87
CA GLU A 33 14.44 14.26 -25.62
C GLU A 33 13.28 13.85 -24.69
N THR A 34 13.04 12.55 -24.51
CA THR A 34 12.06 12.00 -23.54
C THR A 34 12.71 11.62 -22.21
N MET A 35 13.98 11.95 -22.03
CA MET A 35 14.76 11.60 -20.85
C MET A 35 14.23 12.33 -19.62
N TYR A 36 14.10 11.60 -18.51
CA TYR A 36 13.71 12.13 -17.21
C TYR A 36 14.88 12.97 -16.64
N ASP A 37 14.92 14.27 -16.94
CA ASP A 37 15.99 15.21 -16.55
C ASP A 37 15.80 15.82 -15.15
N PHE A 38 15.30 15.04 -14.18
CA PHE A 38 15.21 15.53 -12.80
C PHE A 38 16.59 15.64 -12.17
N THR A 39 16.95 16.85 -11.81
CA THR A 39 18.16 17.17 -11.06
C THR A 39 17.90 17.04 -9.55
N GLU A 40 18.97 17.01 -8.75
CA GLU A 40 18.84 17.07 -7.29
C GLU A 40 18.07 18.32 -6.83
N LYS A 41 18.18 19.43 -7.58
CA LYS A 41 17.44 20.67 -7.30
C LYS A 41 15.94 20.45 -7.37
N ASP A 42 15.46 19.73 -8.39
CA ASP A 42 14.03 19.45 -8.59
C ASP A 42 13.48 18.56 -7.48
N MET A 43 14.29 17.61 -6.98
CA MET A 43 13.90 16.79 -5.83
C MET A 43 13.74 17.61 -4.55
N ILE A 44 14.63 18.58 -4.31
CA ILE A 44 14.56 19.46 -3.14
C ILE A 44 13.35 20.39 -3.24
N GLU A 45 13.07 20.92 -4.43
CA GLU A 45 11.89 21.75 -4.67
C GLU A 45 10.59 20.94 -4.50
N CYS A 46 10.53 19.72 -5.02
CA CYS A 46 9.41 18.80 -4.82
C CYS A 46 9.23 18.43 -3.34
N GLU A 47 10.32 18.20 -2.60
CA GLU A 47 10.28 17.97 -1.16
C GLU A 47 9.64 19.16 -0.42
N PHE A 48 9.98 20.39 -0.80
CA PHE A 48 9.40 21.59 -0.20
C PHE A 48 7.88 21.67 -0.44
N TYR A 49 7.44 21.47 -1.69
CA TYR A 49 6.00 21.47 -2.02
C TYR A 49 5.23 20.35 -1.33
N LEU A 50 5.82 19.16 -1.19
CA LEU A 50 5.17 18.03 -0.51
C LEU A 50 4.93 18.34 0.97
N ILE A 51 5.91 18.93 1.66
CA ILE A 51 5.77 19.30 3.08
C ILE A 51 4.66 20.33 3.27
N GLU A 52 4.58 21.33 2.38
CA GLU A 52 3.52 22.33 2.39
C GLU A 52 2.15 21.70 2.12
N ALA A 53 2.05 20.84 1.10
CA ALA A 53 0.81 20.17 0.71
C ALA A 53 0.27 19.23 1.79
N THR A 54 1.14 18.58 2.56
CA THR A 54 0.74 17.76 3.72
C THR A 54 0.49 18.59 4.98
N GLN A 55 0.56 19.93 4.89
CA GLN A 55 0.40 20.83 6.04
C GLN A 55 1.32 20.48 7.22
N TYR A 56 2.54 19.99 6.92
CA TYR A 56 3.50 19.50 7.92
C TYR A 56 3.05 18.27 8.74
N ASP A 57 1.95 17.61 8.36
CA ASP A 57 1.51 16.33 8.93
C ASP A 57 2.32 15.18 8.32
N LEU A 58 3.49 14.94 8.89
CA LEU A 58 4.48 14.00 8.35
C LEU A 58 4.49 12.63 9.04
N VAL A 59 3.90 12.52 10.24
CA VAL A 59 3.86 11.27 11.02
C VAL A 59 2.66 10.45 10.60
N ILE A 60 2.89 9.26 10.06
CA ILE A 60 1.85 8.35 9.59
C ILE A 60 1.83 7.11 10.47
N HIS A 61 0.68 6.80 11.07
CA HIS A 61 0.48 5.55 11.79
C HIS A 61 0.14 4.41 10.83
N HIS A 62 0.76 3.26 11.01
CA HIS A 62 0.61 2.09 10.13
C HIS A 62 -0.04 0.90 10.86
N PRO A 63 -0.76 0.01 10.13
CA PRO A 63 -1.50 -1.10 10.74
C PRO A 63 -0.58 -2.20 11.29
N PHE A 64 0.68 -2.28 10.84
CA PHE A 64 1.58 -3.39 11.13
C PHE A 64 1.86 -3.60 12.62
N SER A 65 2.05 -2.52 13.39
CA SER A 65 2.28 -2.64 14.84
C SER A 65 1.07 -3.20 15.59
N THR A 66 -0.14 -2.88 15.15
CA THR A 66 -1.37 -3.47 15.70
C THR A 66 -1.54 -4.90 15.20
N LEU A 67 -1.23 -5.17 13.93
CA LEU A 67 -1.32 -6.50 13.34
C LEU A 67 -0.50 -7.50 14.15
N VAL A 68 0.77 -7.21 14.43
CA VAL A 68 1.65 -8.12 15.17
C VAL A 68 1.05 -8.46 16.54
N LYS A 69 0.65 -7.45 17.31
CA LYS A 69 0.08 -7.64 18.66
C LYS A 69 -1.21 -8.46 18.63
N VAL A 70 -2.14 -8.09 17.76
CA VAL A 70 -3.45 -8.76 17.67
C VAL A 70 -3.29 -10.18 17.15
N PHE A 71 -2.36 -10.42 16.22
CA PHE A 71 -2.11 -11.75 15.69
C PHE A 71 -1.49 -12.66 16.77
N GLU A 72 -0.49 -12.19 17.51
CA GLU A 72 0.12 -12.92 18.63
C GLU A 72 -0.92 -13.33 19.68
N GLU A 73 -1.79 -12.40 20.11
CA GLU A 73 -2.86 -12.67 21.09
C GLU A 73 -3.87 -13.73 20.61
N ILE A 74 -4.16 -13.77 19.31
CA ILE A 74 -5.11 -14.75 18.74
C ILE A 74 -4.44 -16.10 18.52
N GLU A 75 -3.17 -16.12 18.12
CA GLU A 75 -2.44 -17.36 17.88
C GLU A 75 -2.36 -18.22 19.16
N GLU A 76 -2.35 -17.60 20.34
CA GLU A 76 -2.48 -18.29 21.63
C GLU A 76 -3.81 -19.04 21.79
N ALA A 77 -4.91 -18.48 21.27
CA ALA A 77 -6.26 -19.04 21.39
C ALA A 77 -6.65 -19.95 20.20
N CYS A 78 -6.12 -19.65 19.02
CA CYS A 78 -6.45 -20.26 17.73
C CYS A 78 -5.14 -20.48 16.96
N PRO A 79 -4.41 -21.59 17.22
CA PRO A 79 -3.10 -21.81 16.62
C PRO A 79 -3.21 -22.02 15.11
N MET A 80 -2.70 -21.06 14.35
CA MET A 80 -2.79 -21.04 12.89
C MET A 80 -1.52 -21.58 12.23
N HIS A 81 -1.57 -21.84 10.92
CA HIS A 81 -0.37 -22.19 10.16
C HIS A 81 0.57 -20.98 10.05
N GLU A 82 1.88 -21.22 9.95
CA GLU A 82 2.91 -20.17 9.78
C GLU A 82 2.61 -19.22 8.60
N HIS A 83 2.01 -19.75 7.52
CA HIS A 83 1.59 -18.95 6.38
C HIS A 83 0.49 -17.93 6.68
N SER A 84 -0.28 -18.11 7.76
CA SER A 84 -1.42 -17.24 8.11
C SER A 84 -0.96 -15.83 8.47
N PHE A 85 0.15 -15.70 9.20
CA PHE A 85 0.75 -14.40 9.49
C PHE A 85 1.21 -13.71 8.20
N LYS A 86 1.86 -14.46 7.31
CA LYS A 86 2.29 -13.93 6.01
C LYS A 86 1.11 -13.45 5.17
N THR A 87 0.00 -14.20 5.15
CA THR A 87 -1.26 -13.78 4.51
C THR A 87 -1.79 -12.49 5.12
N ALA A 88 -1.82 -12.38 6.45
CA ALA A 88 -2.25 -11.17 7.14
C ALA A 88 -1.36 -9.97 6.77
N TRP A 89 -0.05 -10.16 6.77
CA TRP A 89 0.91 -9.13 6.37
C TRP A 89 0.68 -8.65 4.93
N ASP A 90 0.48 -9.58 4.00
CA ASP A 90 0.26 -9.27 2.58
C ASP A 90 -1.10 -8.59 2.34
N LEU A 91 -2.13 -8.92 3.12
CA LEU A 91 -3.41 -8.21 3.10
C LEU A 91 -3.29 -6.78 3.64
N CYS A 92 -2.50 -6.56 4.70
CA CYS A 92 -2.17 -5.20 5.16
C CYS A 92 -1.44 -4.40 4.08
N LEU A 93 -0.45 -5.01 3.39
CA LEU A 93 0.22 -4.38 2.24
C LEU A 93 -0.76 -4.10 1.09
N PHE A 94 -1.71 -5.01 0.83
CA PHE A 94 -2.75 -4.80 -0.17
C PHE A 94 -3.61 -3.57 0.13
N ALA A 95 -3.91 -3.28 1.41
CA ALA A 95 -4.68 -2.11 1.79
C ALA A 95 -4.03 -0.78 1.33
N TYR A 96 -2.71 -0.70 1.20
CA TYR A 96 -2.01 0.49 0.64
C TYR A 96 -2.25 0.72 -0.85
N ARG A 97 -2.77 -0.27 -1.58
CA ARG A 97 -3.21 -0.12 -2.97
C ARG A 97 -4.62 0.46 -3.07
N THR A 98 -5.24 0.77 -1.94
CA THR A 98 -6.64 1.18 -1.85
C THR A 98 -6.75 2.46 -1.02
N HIS A 99 -7.89 3.13 -1.11
CA HIS A 99 -8.19 4.30 -0.27
C HIS A 99 -8.50 3.92 1.20
N ILE A 100 -8.63 2.63 1.53
CA ILE A 100 -8.99 2.15 2.87
C ILE A 100 -7.97 2.65 3.91
N ILE A 101 -6.68 2.68 3.57
CA ILE A 101 -5.61 3.14 4.47
C ILE A 101 -5.72 4.63 4.81
N LEU A 102 -6.41 5.42 3.98
CA LEU A 102 -6.64 6.86 4.19
C LEU A 102 -7.97 7.13 4.90
N LEU A 103 -8.96 6.25 4.75
CA LEU A 103 -10.31 6.44 5.32
C LEU A 103 -10.54 5.74 6.65
N ARG A 104 -9.72 4.72 6.99
CA ARG A 104 -9.91 3.90 8.19
C ARG A 104 -8.72 4.03 9.14
N PRO A 105 -8.97 4.05 10.47
CA PRO A 105 -7.88 4.01 11.44
C PRO A 105 -6.99 2.76 11.25
N PRO A 106 -5.65 2.88 11.40
CA PRO A 106 -4.72 1.78 11.13
C PRO A 106 -5.00 0.52 11.97
N PHE A 107 -5.36 0.68 13.24
CA PHE A 107 -5.70 -0.45 14.10
C PHE A 107 -6.92 -1.23 13.61
N LEU A 108 -7.89 -0.53 13.00
CA LEU A 108 -9.12 -1.14 12.50
C LEU A 108 -8.87 -1.94 11.22
N VAL A 109 -7.97 -1.44 10.36
CA VAL A 109 -7.50 -2.18 9.18
C VAL A 109 -6.79 -3.46 9.60
N ALA A 110 -5.90 -3.39 10.60
CA ALA A 110 -5.21 -4.56 11.13
C ALA A 110 -6.18 -5.62 11.66
N ILE A 111 -7.17 -5.22 12.47
CA ILE A 111 -8.19 -6.13 13.03
C ILE A 111 -9.05 -6.75 11.93
N ALA A 112 -9.44 -5.98 10.91
CA ALA A 112 -10.21 -6.49 9.78
C ALA A 112 -9.42 -7.51 8.95
N VAL A 113 -8.11 -7.28 8.77
CA VAL A 113 -7.22 -8.23 8.10
C VAL A 113 -7.08 -9.52 8.90
N VAL A 114 -6.90 -9.42 10.22
CA VAL A 114 -6.83 -10.59 11.09
C VAL A 114 -8.15 -11.37 11.09
N PHE A 115 -9.29 -10.68 11.14
CA PHE A 115 -10.62 -11.29 10.98
C PHE A 115 -10.71 -12.14 9.70
N LEU A 116 -10.22 -11.62 8.57
CA LEU A 116 -10.22 -12.34 7.30
C LEU A 116 -9.37 -13.62 7.36
N VAL A 117 -8.23 -13.56 8.04
CA VAL A 117 -7.32 -14.71 8.19
C VAL A 117 -7.90 -15.76 9.16
N VAL A 118 -8.47 -15.33 10.28
CA VAL A 118 -9.21 -16.21 11.22
C VAL A 118 -10.34 -16.93 10.49
N LYS A 119 -11.08 -16.21 9.64
CA LYS A 119 -12.14 -16.78 8.81
C LYS A 119 -11.60 -17.79 7.79
N ASP A 120 -10.50 -17.48 7.12
CA ASP A 120 -9.85 -18.35 6.13
C ASP A 120 -9.39 -19.67 6.76
N ALA A 121 -8.86 -19.61 7.98
CA ALA A 121 -8.48 -20.79 8.76
C ALA A 121 -9.66 -21.55 9.40
N CYS A 122 -10.91 -21.20 9.06
CA CYS A 122 -12.12 -21.87 9.51
C CYS A 122 -12.37 -21.82 11.04
N TYR A 123 -11.85 -20.81 11.73
CA TYR A 123 -12.16 -20.55 13.14
C TYR A 123 -13.47 -19.78 13.31
N ASP A 124 -14.03 -19.81 14.53
CA ASP A 124 -15.23 -19.07 14.87
C ASP A 124 -14.93 -17.56 14.93
N THR A 125 -15.52 -16.82 13.99
CA THR A 125 -15.36 -15.38 13.90
C THR A 125 -16.27 -14.61 14.86
N ALA A 126 -17.31 -15.23 15.41
CA ALA A 126 -18.17 -14.62 16.43
C ALA A 126 -17.40 -14.49 17.76
N ASP A 127 -16.73 -15.57 18.19
CA ASP A 127 -15.87 -15.56 19.38
C ASP A 127 -14.74 -14.51 19.27
N PHE A 128 -14.15 -14.36 18.07
CA PHE A 128 -13.18 -13.30 17.82
C PHE A 128 -13.79 -11.89 18.00
N LEU A 129 -14.97 -11.64 17.41
CA LEU A 129 -15.63 -10.33 17.53
C LEU A 129 -16.04 -10.01 18.96
N ASP A 130 -16.43 -11.01 19.75
CA ASP A 130 -16.82 -10.83 21.16
C ASP A 130 -15.61 -10.49 22.06
N LYS A 131 -14.40 -10.95 21.69
CA LYS A 131 -13.15 -10.63 22.40
C LYS A 131 -12.65 -9.22 22.12
N VAL A 132 -12.95 -8.67 20.95
CA VAL A 132 -12.49 -7.34 20.56
C VAL A 132 -13.43 -6.28 21.15
N ASN A 133 -12.88 -5.34 21.93
CA ASN A 133 -13.63 -4.22 22.49
C ASN A 133 -13.93 -3.10 21.46
N ILE A 134 -14.36 -3.47 20.26
CA ILE A 134 -14.72 -2.58 19.16
C ILE A 134 -16.03 -3.08 18.57
N LYS A 135 -16.91 -2.17 18.15
CA LYS A 135 -18.20 -2.53 17.52
C LYS A 135 -17.98 -3.43 16.32
N ALA A 136 -18.59 -4.61 16.34
CA ALA A 136 -18.52 -5.59 15.26
C ALA A 136 -18.90 -4.99 13.90
N ASP A 137 -19.94 -4.15 13.85
CA ASP A 137 -20.40 -3.48 12.63
C ASP A 137 -19.27 -2.68 11.95
N THR A 138 -18.45 -1.98 12.74
CA THR A 138 -17.34 -1.17 12.21
C THR A 138 -16.24 -2.07 11.62
N ILE A 139 -15.94 -3.20 12.27
CA ILE A 139 -14.97 -4.17 11.77
C ILE A 139 -15.48 -4.80 10.47
N LEU A 140 -16.72 -5.28 10.49
CA LEU A 140 -17.36 -5.92 9.33
C LEU A 140 -17.50 -4.97 8.13
N GLN A 141 -17.68 -3.67 8.38
CA GLN A 141 -17.65 -2.66 7.33
C GLN A 141 -16.29 -2.64 6.62
N VAL A 142 -15.18 -2.56 7.36
CA VAL A 142 -13.82 -2.54 6.78
C VAL A 142 -13.48 -3.87 6.12
N VAL A 143 -13.93 -4.99 6.69
CA VAL A 143 -13.81 -6.32 6.07
C VAL A 143 -14.51 -6.34 4.71
N GLY A 144 -15.74 -5.82 4.63
CA GLY A 144 -16.49 -5.71 3.38
C GLY A 144 -15.79 -4.85 2.35
N GLU A 145 -15.23 -3.71 2.77
CA GLU A 145 -14.44 -2.82 1.91
C GLU A 145 -13.18 -3.51 1.36
N LEU A 146 -12.42 -4.22 2.21
CA LEU A 146 -11.24 -4.96 1.80
C LEU A 146 -11.58 -6.07 0.80
N GLN A 147 -12.65 -6.82 1.04
CA GLN A 147 -13.12 -7.86 0.13
C GLN A 147 -13.58 -7.29 -1.21
N ALA A 148 -14.34 -6.19 -1.19
CA ALA A 148 -14.78 -5.50 -2.40
C ALA A 148 -13.58 -4.99 -3.22
N ALA A 149 -12.60 -4.37 -2.55
CA ALA A 149 -11.38 -3.88 -3.19
C ALA A 149 -10.57 -5.04 -3.82
N PHE A 150 -10.55 -6.22 -3.20
CA PHE A 150 -9.89 -7.38 -3.77
C PHE A 150 -10.58 -7.89 -5.05
N VAL A 151 -11.91 -7.93 -5.06
CA VAL A 151 -12.71 -8.30 -6.25
C VAL A 151 -12.52 -7.28 -7.38
N GLU A 152 -12.50 -6.00 -7.04
CA GLU A 152 -12.22 -4.92 -8.00
C GLU A 152 -10.81 -5.07 -8.58
N PHE A 153 -9.80 -5.27 -7.74
CA PHE A 153 -8.42 -5.49 -8.18
C PHE A 153 -8.28 -6.66 -9.15
N GLN A 154 -8.94 -7.80 -8.88
CA GLN A 154 -8.95 -8.93 -9.81
C GLN A 154 -9.59 -8.57 -11.16
N THR A 155 -10.65 -7.78 -11.14
CA THR A 155 -11.34 -7.32 -12.35
C THR A 155 -10.44 -6.40 -13.17
N LEU A 156 -9.82 -5.41 -12.53
CA LEU A 156 -8.89 -4.48 -13.16
C LEU A 156 -7.67 -5.20 -13.75
N THR A 157 -7.10 -6.17 -13.03
CA THR A 157 -5.96 -6.96 -13.51
C THR A 157 -6.31 -7.76 -14.77
N ARG A 158 -7.53 -8.30 -14.87
CA ARG A 158 -8.00 -8.98 -16.09
C ARG A 158 -8.18 -8.03 -17.28
N MET A 159 -8.54 -6.78 -17.01
CA MET A 159 -8.76 -5.75 -18.04
C MET A 159 -7.47 -5.03 -18.46
N GLN A 160 -6.42 -5.08 -17.63
CA GLN A 160 -5.16 -4.36 -17.84
C GLN A 160 -4.56 -4.54 -19.23
N PRO A 161 -4.48 -5.75 -19.84
CA PRO A 161 -3.89 -5.90 -21.17
C PRO A 161 -4.66 -5.14 -22.26
N GLN A 162 -6.00 -5.10 -22.16
CA GLN A 162 -6.85 -4.39 -23.12
C GLN A 162 -6.74 -2.86 -22.92
N ALA A 163 -6.58 -2.42 -21.67
CA ALA A 163 -6.39 -1.01 -21.36
C ALA A 163 -5.03 -0.50 -21.87
N LEU A 164 -3.97 -1.30 -21.72
CA LEU A 164 -2.64 -0.98 -22.26
C LEU A 164 -2.66 -0.89 -23.79
N ALA A 165 -3.28 -1.86 -24.48
CA ALA A 165 -3.40 -1.80 -25.94
C ALA A 165 -4.15 -0.55 -26.44
N LYS A 166 -5.19 -0.11 -25.72
CA LYS A 166 -5.89 1.14 -26.05
C LYS A 166 -5.08 2.39 -25.72
N LEU A 167 -4.20 2.32 -24.71
CA LEU A 167 -3.32 3.42 -24.37
C LEU A 167 -2.32 3.66 -25.50
N ASP A 168 -1.80 2.60 -26.12
CA ASP A 168 -0.92 2.68 -27.29
C ASP A 168 -1.60 3.32 -28.51
N ASP A 169 -2.93 3.21 -28.63
CA ASP A 169 -3.71 3.88 -29.69
C ASP A 169 -4.00 5.37 -29.40
N ILE A 170 -4.03 5.76 -28.11
CA ILE A 170 -4.39 7.11 -27.65
C ILE A 170 -3.16 7.98 -27.48
N VAL A 171 -2.04 7.39 -27.04
CA VAL A 171 -0.75 8.07 -26.94
C VAL A 171 -0.17 8.15 -28.36
N PRO A 172 -0.01 9.35 -28.95
CA PRO A 172 0.60 9.49 -30.26
C PRO A 172 1.96 8.82 -30.26
N ASP A 173 2.22 8.00 -31.28
CA ASP A 173 3.55 7.44 -31.53
C ASP A 173 4.51 8.62 -31.75
N PRO A 174 5.44 8.88 -30.80
CA PRO A 174 6.31 10.05 -30.87
C PRO A 174 7.25 10.01 -32.08
N THR A 175 7.32 8.87 -32.79
CA THR A 175 8.12 8.68 -34.00
C THR A 175 7.39 9.02 -35.32
N LYS A 176 6.10 9.39 -35.27
CA LYS A 176 5.26 9.62 -36.47
C LYS A 176 5.01 11.07 -36.88
N ASP A 177 5.69 12.03 -36.27
CA ASP A 177 5.71 13.44 -36.73
C ASP A 177 6.99 13.78 -37.50
#